data_AF-K6IZU9-F1
#
_entry.id   AF-K6IZU9-F1
#
_cell.length_a   1.000
_cell.length_b   1.000
_cell.length_c   1.000
_cell.angle_alpha   90.00
_cell.angle_beta   90.00
_cell.angle_gamma   90.00
#
_symmetry.space_group_name_H-M   'P 1'
#
loop_
_entity.id
_entity.type
_entity.pdbx_description
1 polymer ?
#
loop_
_entity_poly.entity_id
_entity_poly.type
_entity_poly.pdbx_seq_one_letter_code
_entity_poly.pdbx_strand_id
1 'polypeptide(L)'
;MDRLNRWLQEHRDWLVDFLRIYLGGVLIYKGLEFLYDTDALIRLMEMNNAPMASTLLAHYIVVAHICGGILLLSGLLTRFAALLQVPVLIGAVIFIHGKEGFMAPGSNLPYAAMILLLLFHFSLYGSGRISADYYIETHKSV
;
A
#
# COMPACT_ATOMS: atom_id res chain seq x y z
N MET A 1 -21.03 14.85 -22.92
CA MET A 1 -20.93 14.38 -21.52
C MET A 1 -21.25 12.89 -21.41
N ASP A 2 -22.39 12.41 -21.94
CA ASP A 2 -22.86 11.03 -21.67
C ASP A 2 -21.99 9.91 -22.26
N ARG A 3 -21.32 10.13 -23.40
CA ARG A 3 -20.38 9.15 -23.98
C ARG A 3 -19.12 8.96 -23.12
N LEU A 4 -18.61 10.04 -22.52
CA LEU A 4 -17.43 10.01 -21.65
C LEU A 4 -17.76 9.32 -20.33
N ASN A 5 -18.94 9.62 -19.75
CA ASN A 5 -19.40 8.97 -18.52
C ASN A 5 -19.61 7.46 -18.70
N ARG A 6 -20.19 7.02 -19.83
CA ARG A 6 -20.34 5.58 -20.13
C ARG A 6 -19.00 4.89 -20.27
N TRP A 7 -18.06 5.48 -21.01
CA TRP A 7 -16.73 4.92 -21.18
C TRP A 7 -15.96 4.82 -19.85
N LEU A 8 -16.05 5.85 -19.00
CA LEU A 8 -15.45 5.83 -17.66
C LEU A 8 -16.07 4.76 -16.77
N GLN A 9 -17.38 4.54 -16.83
CA GLN A 9 -18.03 3.48 -16.06
C GLN A 9 -17.62 2.09 -16.53
N GLU A 10 -17.45 1.87 -17.83
CA GLU A 10 -16.96 0.60 -18.38
C GLU A 10 -15.50 0.32 -18.00
N HIS A 11 -14.63 1.33 -17.96
CA HIS A 11 -13.20 1.16 -17.68
C HIS A 11 -12.82 1.33 -16.21
N ARG A 12 -13.75 1.79 -15.36
CA ARG A 12 -13.51 2.05 -13.93
C ARG A 12 -12.94 0.82 -13.23
N ASP A 13 -13.51 -0.35 -13.51
CA ASP A 13 -13.12 -1.59 -12.84
C ASP A 13 -11.64 -1.92 -13.18
N TRP A 14 -11.25 -1.78 -14.45
CA TRP A 14 -9.87 -2.02 -14.90
C TRP A 14 -8.85 -1.06 -14.27
N LEU A 15 -9.23 0.22 -14.10
CA LEU A 15 -8.37 1.20 -13.43
C LEU A 15 -8.16 0.86 -11.96
N VAL A 16 -9.22 0.42 -11.26
CA VAL A 16 -9.12 -0.01 -9.85
C VAL A 16 -8.19 -1.22 -9.74
N ASP A 17 -8.34 -2.22 -10.60
CA ASP A 17 -7.50 -3.41 -10.58
C ASP A 17 -6.03 -3.10 -10.93
N PHE A 18 -5.79 -2.22 -11.91
CA PHE A 18 -4.45 -1.76 -12.25
C PHE A 18 -3.78 -1.04 -11.07
N LEU A 19 -4.48 -0.10 -10.43
CA LEU A 19 -3.98 0.60 -9.24
C LEU A 19 -3.69 -0.37 -8.10
N ARG A 20 -4.53 -1.39 -7.92
CA ARG A 20 -4.33 -2.44 -6.91
C ARG A 20 -3.06 -3.25 -7.17
N ILE A 21 -2.86 -3.71 -8.41
CA ILE A 21 -1.68 -4.50 -8.81
C ILE A 21 -0.42 -3.65 -8.66
N TYR A 22 -0.46 -2.40 -9.13
CA TYR A 22 0.63 -1.45 -8.95
C TYR A 22 0.98 -1.26 -7.47
N LEU A 23 -0.03 -1.01 -6.63
CA LEU A 23 0.15 -0.83 -5.19
C LEU A 23 0.80 -2.07 -4.57
N GLY A 24 0.24 -3.26 -4.83
CA GLY A 24 0.79 -4.52 -4.35
C GLY A 24 2.26 -4.74 -4.77
N GLY A 25 2.59 -4.43 -6.02
CA GLY A 25 3.96 -4.51 -6.54
C GLY A 25 4.93 -3.57 -5.84
N VAL A 26 4.54 -2.30 -5.63
CA VAL A 26 5.35 -1.31 -4.91
C VAL A 26 5.64 -1.76 -3.47
N LEU A 27 4.64 -2.33 -2.80
CA LEU A 27 4.78 -2.80 -1.42
C LEU A 27 5.70 -4.01 -1.32
N ILE A 28 5.58 -4.97 -2.24
CA ILE A 28 6.50 -6.11 -2.32
C ILE A 28 7.92 -5.62 -2.55
N TYR A 29 8.12 -4.72 -3.53
CA TYR A 29 9.43 -4.15 -3.82
C TYR A 29 10.04 -3.49 -2.58
N LYS A 30 9.27 -2.64 -1.87
CA LYS A 30 9.72 -2.01 -0.62
C LYS A 30 10.00 -3.02 0.50
N GLY A 31 9.17 -4.04 0.62
CA GLY A 31 9.39 -5.13 1.57
C GLY A 31 10.67 -5.89 1.31
N LEU A 32 11.00 -6.17 0.05
CA LEU A 32 12.26 -6.82 -0.35
C LEU A 32 13.48 -5.94 -0.10
N GLU A 33 13.37 -4.64 -0.36
CA GLU A 33 14.41 -3.65 -0.04
C GLU A 33 14.73 -3.66 1.46
N PHE A 34 13.69 -3.63 2.31
CA PHE A 34 13.87 -3.70 3.77
C PHE A 34 14.30 -5.08 4.27
N LEU A 35 13.96 -6.16 3.57
CA LEU A 35 14.43 -7.51 3.90
C LEU A 35 15.93 -7.65 3.60
N TYR A 36 16.40 -7.02 2.52
CA TYR A 36 17.81 -7.07 2.14
C TYR A 36 18.72 -6.38 3.16
N ASP A 37 18.29 -5.25 3.72
CA ASP A 37 19.00 -4.55 4.79
C ASP A 37 18.04 -4.05 5.89
N THR A 38 17.62 -4.97 6.75
CA THR A 38 16.72 -4.65 7.88
C THR A 38 17.40 -3.77 8.92
N ASP A 39 18.72 -3.85 9.08
CA ASP A 39 19.45 -2.97 10.00
C ASP A 39 19.45 -1.52 9.50
N ALA A 40 19.50 -1.29 8.18
CA ALA A 40 19.32 0.05 7.62
C ALA A 40 17.92 0.60 7.90
N LEU A 41 16.88 -0.23 7.85
CA LEU A 41 15.53 0.19 8.25
C LEU A 41 15.49 0.63 9.73
N ILE A 42 16.09 -0.16 10.63
CA ILE A 42 16.13 0.18 12.07
C ILE A 42 16.88 1.51 12.27
N ARG A 43 18.07 1.67 11.67
CA ARG A 43 18.84 2.92 11.73
C ARG A 43 18.05 4.10 11.18
N LEU A 44 17.33 3.91 10.06
CA LEU A 44 16.49 4.94 9.46
C LEU A 44 15.38 5.40 10.41
N MET A 45 14.75 4.45 11.12
CA MET A 45 13.73 4.74 12.13
C MET A 45 14.33 5.48 13.33
N GLU A 46 15.48 5.04 13.84
CA GLU A 46 16.18 5.66 14.97
C GLU A 46 16.60 7.10 14.65
N MET A 47 17.24 7.33 13.50
CA MET A 47 17.68 8.66 13.06
C MET A 47 16.52 9.65 12.91
N ASN A 48 15.33 9.14 12.59
CA ASN A 48 14.12 9.92 12.45
C ASN A 48 13.27 10.00 13.72
N ASN A 49 13.76 9.47 14.85
CA ASN A 49 13.03 9.39 16.12
C ASN A 49 11.65 8.74 15.98
N ALA A 50 11.53 7.75 15.09
CA ALA A 50 10.30 7.00 14.92
C ALA A 50 10.00 6.22 16.22
N PRO A 51 8.76 6.28 16.74
CA PRO A 51 8.37 5.54 17.93
C PRO A 51 8.64 4.05 17.76
N MET A 52 9.10 3.39 18.84
CA MET A 52 9.25 1.94 18.89
C MET A 52 10.21 1.36 17.83
N ALA A 53 11.17 2.17 17.35
CA ALA A 53 12.27 1.72 16.50
C ALA A 53 12.99 0.54 17.18
N SER A 54 12.68 -0.66 16.70
CA SER A 54 13.09 -1.92 17.32
C SER A 54 13.13 -3.01 16.26
N THR A 55 13.94 -4.03 16.51
CA THR A 55 14.06 -5.19 15.62
C THR A 55 12.71 -5.86 15.37
N LEU A 56 11.85 -5.94 16.39
CA LEU A 56 10.52 -6.53 16.26
C LEU A 56 9.63 -5.73 15.29
N LEU A 57 9.61 -4.40 15.43
CA LEU A 57 8.82 -3.54 14.55
C LEU A 57 9.36 -3.58 13.11
N ALA A 58 10.68 -3.62 12.92
CA ALA A 58 11.29 -3.74 11.60
C ALA A 58 10.87 -5.05 10.88
N HIS A 59 10.91 -6.20 11.57
CA HIS A 59 10.45 -7.47 11.00
C HIS A 59 8.94 -7.44 10.68
N TYR A 60 8.13 -6.84 11.56
CA TYR A 60 6.72 -6.62 11.27
C TYR A 60 6.51 -5.80 9.99
N ILE A 61 7.24 -4.69 9.82
CA ILE A 61 7.16 -3.84 8.64
C ILE A 61 7.51 -4.63 7.36
N VAL A 62 8.59 -5.40 7.39
CA VAL A 62 9.03 -6.24 6.26
C VAL A 62 7.95 -7.24 5.89
N VAL A 63 7.46 -8.01 6.87
CA VAL A 63 6.43 -9.04 6.65
C VAL A 63 5.12 -8.42 6.17
N ALA A 64 4.69 -7.30 6.75
CA ALA A 64 3.47 -6.60 6.36
C ALA A 64 3.53 -6.09 4.91
N HIS A 65 4.68 -5.59 4.46
CA HIS A 65 4.88 -5.14 3.08
C HIS A 65 4.87 -6.30 2.08
N ILE A 66 5.61 -7.38 2.36
CA ILE A 66 5.69 -8.52 1.44
C ILE A 66 4.36 -9.27 1.41
N CYS A 67 3.88 -9.75 2.56
CA CYS A 67 2.65 -10.54 2.62
C CYS A 67 1.43 -9.70 2.24
N GLY A 68 1.30 -8.47 2.76
CA GLY A 68 0.21 -7.58 2.40
C GLY A 68 0.27 -7.16 0.93
N GLY A 69 1.46 -6.96 0.38
CA GLY A 69 1.65 -6.65 -1.04
C GLY A 69 1.22 -7.81 -1.95
N ILE A 70 1.55 -9.06 -1.60
CA ILE A 70 1.09 -10.26 -2.32
C ILE A 70 -0.45 -10.39 -2.26
N LEU A 71 -1.04 -10.17 -1.09
CA LEU A 71 -2.49 -10.20 -0.91
C LEU A 71 -3.19 -9.12 -1.74
N LEU A 72 -2.67 -7.88 -1.75
CA LEU A 72 -3.19 -6.81 -2.59
C LEU A 72 -3.03 -7.12 -4.08
N LEU A 73 -1.84 -7.56 -4.50
CA LEU A 73 -1.55 -7.87 -5.90
C LEU A 73 -2.49 -8.97 -6.44
N SER A 74 -2.72 -10.02 -5.65
CA SER A 74 -3.67 -11.10 -5.98
C SER A 74 -5.14 -10.72 -5.84
N GLY A 75 -5.45 -9.61 -5.17
CA GLY A 75 -6.83 -9.19 -4.92
C GLY A 75 -7.55 -10.02 -3.85
N LEU A 76 -6.79 -10.61 -2.91
CA LEU A 76 -7.29 -11.41 -1.79
C LEU A 76 -7.18 -10.64 -0.46
N LEU A 77 -8.19 -10.72 0.39
CA LEU A 77 -8.28 -10.05 1.70
C LEU A 77 -7.85 -8.58 1.64
N THR A 78 -8.25 -7.90 0.56
CA THR A 78 -7.64 -6.62 0.19
C THR A 78 -7.86 -5.51 1.19
N ARG A 79 -9.04 -5.45 1.80
CA ARG A 79 -9.32 -4.51 2.89
C ARG A 79 -8.39 -4.74 4.08
N PHE A 80 -8.19 -6.00 4.46
CA PHE A 80 -7.34 -6.37 5.58
C PHE A 80 -5.85 -6.11 5.26
N ALA A 81 -5.39 -6.50 4.08
CA ALA A 81 -4.03 -6.26 3.62
C ALA A 81 -3.70 -4.76 3.55
N ALA A 82 -4.61 -3.94 3.02
CA ALA A 82 -4.45 -2.48 3.01
C ALA A 82 -4.45 -1.91 4.43
N LEU A 83 -5.37 -2.34 5.29
CA LEU A 83 -5.48 -1.84 6.67
C LEU A 83 -4.21 -2.09 7.49
N LEU A 84 -3.56 -3.24 7.31
CA LEU A 84 -2.28 -3.55 7.98
C LEU A 84 -1.15 -2.61 7.55
N GLN A 85 -1.19 -2.08 6.32
CA GLN A 85 -0.14 -1.24 5.77
C GLN A 85 -0.36 0.26 6.02
N VAL A 86 -1.61 0.69 6.18
CA VAL A 86 -1.96 2.08 6.53
C VAL A 86 -1.13 2.62 7.71
N PRO A 87 -1.07 1.98 8.91
CA PRO A 87 -0.28 2.51 10.03
C PRO A 87 1.21 2.56 9.72
N VAL A 88 1.73 1.61 8.94
CA VAL A 88 3.14 1.60 8.54
C VAL A 88 3.47 2.77 7.62
N LEU A 89 2.65 3.03 6.61
CA LEU A 89 2.85 4.15 5.68
C LEU A 89 2.58 5.51 6.35
N ILE A 90 1.65 5.59 7.31
CA ILE A 90 1.48 6.80 8.14
C ILE A 90 2.78 7.08 8.91
N GLY A 91 3.37 6.06 9.54
CA GLY A 91 4.65 6.20 10.22
C GLY A 91 5.76 6.68 9.29
N ALA A 92 5.85 6.10 8.09
CA ALA A 92 6.83 6.51 7.09
C ALA A 92 6.63 7.98 6.64
N VAL A 93 5.41 8.39 6.34
CA VAL A 93 5.08 9.76 5.90
C VAL A 93 5.40 10.79 6.98
N ILE A 94 5.06 10.50 8.24
CA ILE A 94 5.23 11.46 9.34
C ILE A 94 6.69 11.53 9.80
N PHE A 95 7.28 10.37 10.11
CA PHE A 95 8.59 10.33 10.77
C PHE A 95 9.74 10.34 9.77
N ILE A 96 9.63 9.62 8.65
CA ILE A 96 10.73 9.49 7.68
C ILE A 96 10.72 10.63 6.68
N HIS A 97 9.59 10.84 6.00
CA HIS A 97 9.49 11.83 4.91
C HIS A 97 9.00 13.21 5.34
N GLY A 98 8.56 13.38 6.60
CA GLY A 98 7.93 14.62 7.06
C GLY A 98 8.83 15.86 6.98
N LYS A 99 10.16 15.66 6.98
CA LYS A 99 11.15 16.74 6.88
C LYS A 99 11.58 17.07 5.44
N GLU A 100 11.24 16.21 4.48
CA GLU A 100 11.73 16.35 3.09
C GLU A 100 11.09 17.53 2.34
N GLY A 101 9.99 18.10 2.85
CA GLY A 101 9.28 19.20 2.21
C GLY A 101 8.53 18.74 0.95
N PHE A 102 7.25 19.09 0.80
CA PHE A 102 6.38 18.49 -0.23
C PHE A 102 6.82 18.80 -1.68
N MET A 103 7.35 20.00 -1.93
CA MET A 103 7.80 20.44 -3.26
C MET A 103 9.33 20.54 -3.38
N ALA A 104 10.07 19.99 -2.41
CA ALA A 104 11.52 20.05 -2.48
C ALA A 104 12.05 19.10 -3.57
N PRO A 105 13.12 19.49 -4.31
CA PRO A 105 13.76 18.61 -5.27
C PRO A 105 14.24 17.32 -4.60
N GLY A 106 13.84 16.16 -5.14
CA GLY A 106 14.20 14.83 -4.60
C GLY A 106 13.36 14.35 -3.42
N SER A 107 12.32 15.08 -3.02
CA SER A 107 11.40 14.67 -1.96
C SER A 107 10.57 13.45 -2.35
N ASN A 108 10.55 12.44 -1.50
CA ASN A 108 9.71 11.26 -1.66
C ASN A 108 8.35 11.41 -0.95
N LEU A 109 8.14 12.53 -0.25
CA LEU A 109 6.91 12.79 0.50
C LEU A 109 5.65 12.74 -0.39
N PRO A 110 5.60 13.33 -1.60
CA PRO A 110 4.41 13.22 -2.46
C PRO A 110 4.14 11.79 -2.90
N TYR A 111 5.20 11.02 -3.18
CA TYR A 111 5.07 9.62 -3.58
C TYR A 111 4.53 8.78 -2.43
N ALA A 112 5.12 8.89 -1.23
CA ALA A 112 4.65 8.18 -0.04
C ALA A 112 3.20 8.56 0.33
N ALA A 113 2.84 9.83 0.22
CA ALA A 113 1.47 10.31 0.43
C ALA A 113 0.48 9.72 -0.59
N MET A 114 0.87 9.62 -1.87
CA MET A 114 0.05 8.99 -2.90
C MET A 114 -0.20 7.50 -2.59
N ILE A 115 0.84 6.75 -2.20
CA ILE A 115 0.70 5.34 -1.80
C ILE A 115 -0.23 5.22 -0.59
N LEU A 116 -0.09 6.09 0.42
CA LEU A 116 -0.96 6.11 1.59
C LEU A 116 -2.43 6.38 1.23
N LEU A 117 -2.70 7.33 0.32
CA LEU A 117 -4.05 7.63 -0.15
C LEU A 117 -4.69 6.44 -0.88
N LEU A 118 -3.90 5.74 -1.71
CA LEU A 118 -4.36 4.52 -2.39
C LEU A 118 -4.65 3.40 -1.38
N LEU A 119 -3.79 3.22 -0.37
CA LEU A 119 -4.04 2.26 0.72
C LEU A 119 -5.32 2.59 1.47
N PHE A 120 -5.56 3.87 1.77
CA PHE A 120 -6.79 4.28 2.43
C PHE A 120 -8.02 3.98 1.55
N HIS A 121 -7.93 4.23 0.25
CA HIS A 121 -8.99 3.86 -0.70
C HIS A 121 -9.28 2.36 -0.66
N PHE A 122 -8.28 1.49 -0.81
CA PHE A 122 -8.47 0.04 -0.80
C PHE A 122 -8.89 -0.50 0.58
N SER A 123 -8.44 0.14 1.67
CA SER A 123 -8.86 -0.21 3.03
C SER A 123 -10.36 0.04 3.26
N LEU A 124 -10.93 1.09 2.67
CA LEU A 124 -12.34 1.43 2.82
C LEU A 124 -13.24 0.72 1.81
N TYR A 125 -12.86 0.76 0.53
CA TYR A 125 -13.73 0.32 -0.57
C TYR A 125 -13.49 -1.15 -0.96
N GLY A 126 -12.30 -1.69 -0.73
CA GLY A 126 -11.92 -3.05 -1.15
C GLY A 126 -11.46 -3.15 -2.61
N SER A 127 -11.45 -4.36 -3.15
CA SER A 127 -10.64 -4.74 -4.33
C SER A 127 -11.26 -4.55 -5.72
N GLY A 128 -12.48 -4.04 -5.84
CA GLY A 128 -13.16 -3.94 -7.14
C GLY A 128 -13.76 -5.26 -7.63
N ARG A 129 -14.36 -5.26 -8.84
CA ARG A 129 -15.09 -6.42 -9.39
C ARG A 129 -14.19 -7.54 -9.95
N ILE A 130 -12.93 -7.26 -10.29
CA ILE A 130 -11.98 -8.29 -10.79
C ILE A 130 -10.96 -8.61 -9.68
N SER A 131 -11.49 -9.11 -8.57
CA SER A 131 -10.69 -9.53 -7.41
C SER A 131 -11.04 -10.94 -6.96
N ALA A 132 -10.07 -11.62 -6.32
CA ALA A 132 -10.32 -12.92 -5.71
C ALA A 132 -11.40 -12.84 -4.62
N ASP A 133 -11.44 -11.73 -3.86
CA ASP A 133 -12.49 -11.45 -2.88
C ASP A 133 -13.89 -11.48 -3.53
N TYR A 134 -14.07 -10.79 -4.66
CA TYR A 134 -15.35 -10.75 -5.39
C TYR A 134 -15.73 -12.12 -5.96
N TYR A 135 -14.75 -12.87 -6.49
CA TYR A 135 -14.98 -14.21 -7.02
C TYR A 135 -15.47 -15.18 -5.94
N ILE A 136 -14.84 -15.17 -4.76
CA ILE A 136 -15.21 -16.02 -3.62
C ILE A 136 -16.58 -15.65 -3.08
N GLU A 137 -16.91 -14.35 -2.98
CA GLU A 137 -18.22 -13.90 -2.52
C GLU A 137 -19.34 -14.31 -3.48
N THR A 138 -19.08 -14.27 -4.79
CA THR A 138 -20.07 -14.63 -5.82
C THR A 138 -20.29 -16.14 -5.94
N HIS A 139 -19.29 -16.97 -5.61
CA HIS A 139 -19.35 -18.45 -5.73
C HIS A 139 -19.55 -19.18 -4.40
N LYS A 140 -19.73 -18.47 -3.29
CA LYS A 140 -20.07 -19.05 -1.97
C LYS A 140 -21.52 -19.51 -1.84
N SER A 141 -22.34 -19.35 -2.88
CA SER A 141 -23.78 -19.62 -2.89
C SER A 141 -24.20 -20.88 -3.66
N VAL A 142 -23.27 -21.81 -3.93
CA VAL A 142 -23.55 -23.16 -4.48
C VAL A 142 -23.13 -24.21 -3.46
#